data_AF-A0A844EDC4-F1
#
_entry.id   AF-A0A844EDC4-F1
#
_cell.length_a   1.000
_cell.length_b   1.000
_cell.length_c   1.000
_cell.angle_alpha   90.00
_cell.angle_beta   90.00
_cell.angle_gamma   90.00
#
_symmetry.space_group_name_H-M   'P 1'
#
loop_
_entity.id
_entity.type
_entity.pdbx_description
1 polymer ?
#
loop_
_entity_poly.entity_id
_entity_poly.type
_entity_poly.pdbx_seq_one_letter_code
_entity_poly.pdbx_strand_id
1 'polypeptide(L)'
;YGLHDTDDFQAVDVKRTTSGSSFDVTYKGKNLGNFSVPLFGEHNIFNSLAVIAVAYFEDVDLDEIRKELQTFQGVKRRFAERTIAGMTIIDDYAHHPTEIKATIDAARQEYPSKKIAVVFQPHTFSRTIALMDDFAKSLNLADEVFLTSIYSSPRESHGKV
;
A
#
# COMPACT_ATOMS: atom_id res chain seq x y z
N TYR A 1 8.72 12.14 -6.97
CA TYR A 1 9.40 11.27 -6.00
C TYR A 1 8.99 9.86 -6.35
N GLY A 2 9.92 8.92 -6.39
CA GLY A 2 9.60 7.59 -6.89
C GLY A 2 10.81 6.71 -7.08
N LEU A 3 10.70 5.76 -8.00
CA LEU A 3 11.74 4.77 -8.31
C LEU A 3 12.50 5.10 -9.60
N HIS A 4 12.04 6.09 -10.36
CA HIS A 4 12.61 6.42 -11.66
C HIS A 4 13.79 7.39 -11.54
N ASP A 5 14.71 7.32 -12.48
CA ASP A 5 15.85 8.24 -12.60
C ASP A 5 15.43 9.69 -12.91
N THR A 6 14.20 9.87 -13.41
CA THR A 6 13.59 11.18 -13.61
C THR A 6 12.96 11.80 -12.36
N ASP A 7 12.90 11.07 -11.24
CA ASP A 7 12.37 11.60 -9.99
C ASP A 7 13.40 12.46 -9.23
N ASP A 8 12.98 13.61 -8.73
CA ASP A 8 13.85 14.46 -7.89
C ASP A 8 14.28 13.74 -6.60
N PHE A 9 13.33 13.13 -5.90
CA PHE A 9 13.58 12.22 -4.76
C PHE A 9 13.40 10.79 -5.23
N GLN A 10 14.47 10.00 -5.16
CA GLN A 10 14.47 8.63 -5.65
C GLN A 10 14.74 7.65 -4.51
N ALA A 11 13.98 6.55 -4.47
CA ALA A 11 14.38 5.35 -3.75
C ALA A 11 15.16 4.42 -4.70
N VAL A 12 16.38 4.06 -4.33
CA VAL A 12 17.24 3.13 -5.04
C VAL A 12 17.63 1.97 -4.13
N ASP A 13 18.16 0.90 -4.71
CA ASP A 13 18.58 -0.31 -3.98
C ASP A 13 17.49 -0.86 -3.04
N VAL A 14 16.24 -0.79 -3.53
CA VAL A 14 15.05 -1.20 -2.79
C VAL A 14 15.13 -2.69 -2.42
N LYS A 15 15.00 -2.97 -1.13
CA LYS A 15 14.90 -4.30 -0.55
C LYS A 15 13.55 -4.43 0.14
N ARG A 16 12.76 -5.40 -0.32
CA ARG A 16 11.46 -5.74 0.26
C ARG A 16 11.58 -7.09 0.93
N THR A 17 11.33 -7.16 2.23
CA THR A 17 11.41 -8.38 3.03
C THR A 17 10.09 -8.61 3.77
N THR A 18 9.99 -9.75 4.45
CA THR A 18 8.87 -10.07 5.35
C THR A 18 8.87 -9.27 6.65
N SER A 19 9.82 -8.34 6.84
CA SER A 19 9.90 -7.45 8.00
C SER A 19 9.73 -5.97 7.65
N GLY A 20 9.41 -5.66 6.39
CA GLY A 20 9.24 -4.30 5.88
C GLY A 20 10.10 -4.03 4.65
N SER A 21 10.46 -2.76 4.45
CA SER A 21 11.20 -2.32 3.28
C SER A 21 12.37 -1.43 3.68
N SER A 22 13.49 -1.54 2.98
CA SER A 22 14.63 -0.63 3.09
C SER A 22 15.12 -0.18 1.72
N PHE A 23 15.63 1.04 1.64
CA PHE A 23 16.03 1.66 0.38
C PHE A 23 16.95 2.84 0.65
N ASP A 24 17.87 3.10 -0.28
CA ASP A 24 18.67 4.31 -0.27
C ASP A 24 17.88 5.45 -0.90
N VAL A 25 17.96 6.65 -0.31
CA VAL A 25 17.29 7.83 -0.84
C VAL A 25 18.30 8.77 -1.46
N THR A 26 18.00 9.24 -2.66
CA THR A 26 18.75 10.35 -3.28
C THR A 26 17.83 11.53 -3.55
N TYR A 27 18.37 12.75 -3.47
CA TYR A 27 17.71 13.98 -3.92
C TYR A 27 18.58 14.68 -4.96
N LYS A 28 18.12 14.74 -6.22
CA LYS A 28 18.87 15.30 -7.36
C LYS A 28 20.31 14.77 -7.43
N GLY A 29 20.47 13.46 -7.24
CA GLY A 29 21.76 12.76 -7.24
C GLY A 29 22.56 12.86 -5.93
N LYS A 30 22.15 13.69 -4.95
CA LYS A 30 22.76 13.70 -3.61
C LYS A 30 22.23 12.53 -2.80
N ASN A 31 23.12 11.65 -2.34
CA ASN A 31 22.76 10.55 -1.44
C ASN A 31 22.38 11.10 -0.05
N LEU A 32 21.19 10.74 0.43
CA LEU A 32 20.64 11.09 1.75
C LEU A 32 20.71 9.92 2.75
N GLY A 33 21.30 8.79 2.35
CA GLY A 33 21.49 7.58 3.14
C GLY A 33 20.37 6.56 3.00
N ASN A 34 20.52 5.46 3.74
CA ASN A 34 19.55 4.37 3.79
C ASN A 34 18.41 4.69 4.75
N PHE A 35 17.19 4.32 4.37
CA PHE A 35 15.99 4.39 5.19
C PHE A 35 15.34 3.01 5.29
N SER A 36 14.72 2.73 6.42
CA SER A 36 13.98 1.49 6.67
C SER A 36 12.62 1.82 7.28
N VAL A 37 11.59 1.14 6.81
CA VAL A 37 10.21 1.28 7.29
C VAL A 37 9.63 -0.11 7.51
N PRO A 38 9.02 -0.41 8.68
CA PRO A 38 8.44 -1.72 8.98
C PRO A 38 7.04 -1.86 8.33
N LEU A 39 6.91 -1.39 7.09
CA LEU A 39 5.68 -1.44 6.30
C LEU A 39 5.91 -2.18 4.98
N PHE A 40 4.83 -2.78 4.50
CA PHE A 40 4.84 -3.64 3.33
C PHE A 40 4.23 -2.96 2.11
N GLY A 41 4.60 -3.45 0.94
CA GLY A 41 4.11 -2.97 -0.34
C GLY A 41 4.88 -1.77 -0.87
N GLU A 42 5.01 -1.70 -2.19
CA GLU A 42 5.74 -0.61 -2.87
C GLU A 42 5.13 0.77 -2.57
N HIS A 43 3.81 0.84 -2.40
CA HIS A 43 3.10 2.07 -2.05
C HIS A 43 3.63 2.73 -0.76
N ASN A 44 4.10 1.95 0.21
CA ASN A 44 4.67 2.51 1.43
C ASN A 44 6.08 3.07 1.24
N ILE A 45 6.83 2.63 0.23
CA ILE A 45 8.08 3.28 -0.18
C ILE A 45 7.75 4.68 -0.73
N PHE A 46 6.73 4.80 -1.58
CA PHE A 46 6.27 6.10 -2.08
C PHE A 46 5.79 7.02 -0.95
N ASN A 47 5.01 6.49 0.01
CA ASN A 47 4.58 7.26 1.18
C ASN A 47 5.78 7.73 2.01
N SER A 48 6.76 6.86 2.26
CA SER A 48 7.98 7.23 2.97
C SER A 48 8.79 8.28 2.22
N LEU A 49 8.95 8.17 0.90
CA LEU A 49 9.63 9.19 0.10
C LEU A 49 8.94 10.55 0.19
N ALA A 50 7.61 10.60 0.19
CA ALA A 50 6.86 11.83 0.38
C ALA A 50 7.16 12.49 1.73
N VAL A 51 7.19 11.70 2.81
CA VAL A 51 7.51 12.16 4.17
C VAL A 51 8.96 12.65 4.25
N ILE A 52 9.92 11.89 3.70
CA ILE A 52 11.34 12.24 3.67
C ILE A 52 11.54 13.55 2.90
N ALA A 53 10.87 13.72 1.76
CA ALA A 53 11.01 14.93 0.95
C ALA A 53 10.54 16.18 1.70
N VAL A 54 9.37 16.12 2.34
CA VAL A 54 8.86 17.25 3.14
C VAL A 54 9.78 17.53 4.33
N ALA A 55 10.15 16.51 5.11
CA ALA A 55 10.99 16.68 6.28
C ALA A 55 12.40 17.19 5.93
N TYR A 56 12.97 16.73 4.81
CA TYR A 56 14.26 17.22 4.32
C TYR A 56 14.23 18.71 3.94
N PHE A 57 13.13 19.18 3.32
CA PHE A 57 12.99 20.60 2.98
C PHE A 57 12.69 21.50 4.18
N GLU A 58 12.17 20.93 5.27
CA GLU A 58 12.00 21.63 6.55
C GLU A 58 13.25 21.51 7.46
N ASP A 59 14.39 21.12 6.90
CA ASP A 59 15.68 20.99 7.60
C ASP A 59 15.64 20.06 8.84
N VAL A 60 14.74 19.06 8.84
CA VAL A 60 14.71 18.03 9.89
C VAL A 60 15.93 17.13 9.73
N ASP A 61 16.58 16.81 10.86
CA ASP A 61 17.75 15.95 10.89
C ASP A 61 17.46 14.57 10.27
N LEU A 62 18.33 14.12 9.36
CA LEU A 62 18.16 12.87 8.63
C LEU A 62 18.18 11.65 9.55
N ASP A 63 18.96 11.66 10.63
CA ASP A 63 19.01 10.55 11.58
C ASP A 63 17.70 10.47 12.37
N GLU A 64 17.08 11.61 12.70
CA GLU A 64 15.75 11.64 13.31
C GLU A 64 14.67 11.12 12.35
N ILE A 65 14.67 11.52 11.07
CA ILE A 65 13.73 10.99 10.07
C ILE A 65 13.86 9.46 9.96
N ARG A 66 15.08 8.92 9.91
CA ARG A 66 15.32 7.47 9.86
C ARG A 66 14.77 6.77 11.10
N LYS A 67 15.05 7.32 12.28
CA LYS A 67 14.58 6.77 13.56
C LYS A 67 13.05 6.72 13.61
N GLU A 68 12.36 7.79 13.25
CA GLU A 68 10.90 7.85 13.31
C GLU A 68 10.22 6.98 12.24
N LEU A 69 10.78 6.88 11.04
CA LEU A 69 10.27 5.96 10.02
C LEU A 69 10.43 4.49 10.43
N GLN A 70 11.53 4.14 11.09
CA GLN A 70 11.79 2.78 11.54
C GLN A 70 10.82 2.33 12.64
N THR A 71 10.29 3.26 13.44
CA THR A 71 9.37 2.96 14.55
C THR A 71 7.89 3.04 14.15
N PHE A 72 7.57 3.52 12.94
CA PHE A 72 6.20 3.77 12.51
C PHE A 72 5.38 2.47 12.37
N GLN A 73 4.33 2.33 13.19
CA GLN A 73 3.49 1.12 13.27
C GLN A 73 2.28 1.12 12.30
N GLY A 74 2.21 2.10 11.38
CA GLY A 74 1.05 2.28 10.50
C GLY A 74 -0.14 2.98 11.18
N VAL A 75 -1.30 2.91 10.53
CA VAL A 75 -2.53 3.58 10.99
C VAL A 75 -3.70 2.61 11.00
N LYS A 76 -4.69 2.87 11.86
CA LYS A 76 -5.89 2.02 11.97
C LYS A 76 -6.58 1.89 10.60
N ARG A 77 -7.02 0.66 10.28
CA ARG A 77 -7.75 0.29 9.05
C ARG A 77 -6.97 0.42 7.73
N ARG A 78 -5.65 0.62 7.80
CA ARG A 78 -4.74 0.46 6.66
C ARG A 78 -3.88 -0.75 6.97
N PHE A 79 -4.13 -1.85 6.28
CA PHE A 79 -3.46 -3.12 6.51
C PHE A 79 -3.52 -3.57 7.99
N ALA A 80 -4.71 -3.53 8.60
CA ALA A 80 -4.87 -3.86 10.01
C ALA A 80 -4.95 -5.38 10.21
N GLU A 81 -3.90 -5.96 10.78
CA GLU A 81 -3.81 -7.39 11.02
C GLU A 81 -4.48 -7.83 12.32
N ARG A 82 -5.13 -9.00 12.28
CA ARG A 82 -5.45 -9.82 13.45
C ARG A 82 -5.36 -11.31 13.12
N THR A 83 -4.98 -12.13 14.10
CA THR A 83 -5.01 -13.59 13.95
C THR A 83 -6.30 -14.16 14.53
N ILE A 84 -7.01 -14.99 13.77
CA ILE A 84 -8.23 -15.69 14.20
C ILE A 84 -8.11 -17.16 13.80
N ALA A 85 -8.17 -18.06 14.79
CA ALA A 85 -8.11 -19.52 14.57
C ALA A 85 -6.91 -19.96 13.69
N GLY A 86 -5.76 -19.31 13.85
CA GLY A 86 -4.54 -19.58 13.07
C GLY A 86 -4.50 -18.95 11.67
N MET A 87 -5.57 -18.28 11.24
CA MET A 87 -5.60 -17.49 10.00
C MET A 87 -5.20 -16.05 10.29
N THR A 88 -4.37 -15.48 9.41
CA THR A 88 -4.11 -14.04 9.39
C THR A 88 -5.26 -13.36 8.66
N ILE A 89 -5.92 -12.42 9.32
CA ILE A 89 -6.97 -11.59 8.75
C ILE A 89 -6.44 -10.17 8.63
N ILE A 90 -6.44 -9.63 7.41
CA ILE A 90 -6.05 -8.25 7.13
C ILE A 90 -7.31 -7.48 6.76
N ASP A 91 -7.58 -6.40 7.50
CA ASP A 91 -8.68 -5.47 7.25
C ASP A 91 -8.12 -4.17 6.64
N ASP A 92 -8.56 -3.85 5.42
CA ASP A 92 -8.09 -2.69 4.66
C ASP A 92 -9.27 -1.90 4.07
N TYR A 93 -9.12 -0.56 4.03
CA TYR A 93 -10.09 0.36 3.45
C TYR A 93 -10.00 0.47 1.91
N ALA A 94 -9.16 -0.33 1.27
CA ALA A 94 -9.01 -0.39 -0.18
C ALA A 94 -10.35 -0.58 -0.90
N HIS A 95 -10.72 0.42 -1.71
CA HIS A 95 -11.98 0.44 -2.45
C HIS A 95 -11.77 0.97 -3.89
N HIS A 96 -10.54 1.38 -4.23
CA HIS A 96 -10.08 1.65 -5.59
C HIS A 96 -9.15 0.53 -6.09
N PRO A 97 -9.15 0.16 -7.39
CA PRO A 97 -8.28 -0.90 -7.93
C PRO A 97 -6.79 -0.77 -7.57
N THR A 98 -6.25 0.45 -7.60
CA THR A 98 -4.86 0.74 -7.21
C THR A 98 -4.59 0.39 -5.74
N GLU A 99 -5.54 0.68 -4.85
CA GLU A 99 -5.42 0.36 -3.42
C GLU A 99 -5.49 -1.15 -3.20
N ILE A 100 -6.39 -1.85 -3.91
CA ILE A 100 -6.51 -3.32 -3.85
C ILE A 100 -5.19 -3.97 -4.27
N LYS A 101 -4.61 -3.52 -5.39
CA LYS A 101 -3.29 -3.99 -5.85
C LYS A 101 -2.23 -3.77 -4.78
N ALA A 102 -2.20 -2.58 -4.16
CA ALA A 102 -1.25 -2.24 -3.12
C ALA A 102 -1.40 -3.11 -1.86
N THR A 103 -2.63 -3.42 -1.44
CA THR A 103 -2.92 -4.31 -0.31
C THR A 103 -2.49 -5.75 -0.62
N ILE A 104 -2.78 -6.27 -1.82
CA ILE A 104 -2.38 -7.63 -2.21
C ILE A 104 -0.85 -7.73 -2.31
N ASP A 105 -0.19 -6.72 -2.88
CA ASP A 105 1.28 -6.63 -2.95
C ASP A 105 1.93 -6.63 -1.56
N ALA A 106 1.37 -5.85 -0.62
CA ALA A 106 1.81 -5.83 0.78
C ALA A 106 1.63 -7.21 1.45
N ALA A 107 0.46 -7.84 1.29
CA ALA A 107 0.19 -9.16 1.85
C ALA A 107 1.10 -10.24 1.26
N ARG A 108 1.41 -10.18 -0.04
CA ARG A 108 2.32 -11.12 -0.70
C ARG A 108 3.76 -10.93 -0.23
N GLN A 109 4.18 -9.70 0.01
CA GLN A 109 5.51 -9.41 0.58
C GLN A 109 5.66 -9.98 2.00
N GLU A 110 4.67 -9.76 2.87
CA GLU A 110 4.73 -10.21 4.26
C GLU A 110 4.56 -11.73 4.40
N TYR A 111 3.65 -12.31 3.60
CA TYR A 111 3.29 -13.72 3.68
C TYR A 111 3.56 -14.47 2.36
N PRO A 112 4.83 -14.59 1.92
CA PRO A 112 5.17 -15.10 0.59
C PRO A 112 4.78 -16.56 0.37
N SER A 113 4.64 -17.34 1.44
CA SER A 113 4.28 -18.76 1.39
C SER A 113 2.80 -19.04 1.66
N LYS A 114 2.00 -18.03 2.00
CA LYS A 114 0.57 -18.21 2.27
C LYS A 114 -0.27 -17.94 1.02
N LYS A 115 -1.41 -18.62 0.94
CA LYS A 115 -2.47 -18.26 0.00
C LYS A 115 -3.13 -16.94 0.44
N ILE A 116 -3.41 -16.08 -0.53
CA ILE A 116 -4.13 -14.82 -0.35
C ILE A 116 -5.54 -15.00 -0.89
N ALA A 117 -6.51 -15.05 0.01
CA ALA A 117 -7.93 -14.98 -0.31
C ALA A 117 -8.46 -13.58 -0.04
N VAL A 118 -9.07 -12.94 -1.04
CA VAL A 118 -9.65 -11.61 -0.92
C VAL A 118 -11.17 -11.72 -0.80
N VAL A 119 -11.74 -11.12 0.24
CA VAL A 119 -13.19 -10.91 0.36
C VAL A 119 -13.45 -9.43 0.06
N PHE A 120 -14.02 -9.12 -1.10
CA PHE A 120 -14.20 -7.76 -1.56
C PHE A 120 -15.67 -7.33 -1.53
N GLN A 121 -15.92 -6.14 -0.98
CA GLN A 121 -17.20 -5.45 -1.06
C GLN A 121 -17.06 -4.22 -1.97
N PRO A 122 -17.57 -4.27 -3.21
CA PRO A 122 -17.57 -3.11 -4.08
C PRO A 122 -18.40 -1.98 -3.46
N HIS A 123 -17.93 -0.74 -3.58
CA HIS A 123 -18.61 0.44 -3.06
C HIS A 123 -19.13 1.32 -4.20
N THR A 124 -20.46 1.51 -4.23
CA THR A 124 -21.29 2.14 -5.29
C THR A 124 -21.33 1.40 -6.64
N PHE A 125 -22.49 1.44 -7.29
CA PHE A 125 -22.69 0.80 -8.60
C PHE A 125 -21.95 1.55 -9.70
N SER A 126 -22.03 2.89 -9.67
CA SER A 126 -21.37 3.76 -10.66
C SER A 126 -19.86 3.50 -10.75
N ARG A 127 -19.20 3.37 -9.59
CA ARG A 127 -17.76 3.10 -9.52
C ARG A 127 -17.43 1.71 -10.02
N THR A 128 -18.20 0.70 -9.63
CA THR A 128 -18.00 -0.68 -10.11
C THR A 128 -18.11 -0.76 -11.63
N ILE A 129 -19.10 -0.09 -12.23
CA ILE A 129 -19.25 -0.04 -13.69
C ILE A 129 -18.07 0.69 -14.33
N ALA A 130 -17.72 1.88 -13.83
CA ALA A 130 -16.68 2.72 -14.41
C ALA A 130 -15.28 2.08 -14.39
N LEU A 131 -15.00 1.24 -13.39
CA LEU A 131 -13.68 0.64 -13.16
C LEU A 131 -13.70 -0.90 -13.26
N MET A 132 -14.71 -1.48 -13.92
CA MET A 132 -14.97 -2.92 -13.93
C MET A 132 -13.72 -3.74 -14.32
N ASP A 133 -13.07 -3.38 -15.43
CA ASP A 133 -11.89 -4.09 -15.93
C ASP A 133 -10.70 -3.96 -14.98
N ASP A 134 -10.53 -2.81 -14.33
CA ASP A 134 -9.42 -2.60 -13.41
C ASP A 134 -9.66 -3.28 -12.06
N PHE A 135 -10.91 -3.37 -11.60
CA PHE A 135 -11.27 -4.24 -10.49
C PHE A 135 -10.94 -5.70 -10.80
N ALA A 136 -11.33 -6.20 -11.98
CA ALA A 136 -11.02 -7.56 -12.40
C ALA A 136 -9.51 -7.82 -12.41
N LYS A 137 -8.71 -6.93 -13.03
CA LYS A 137 -7.24 -7.05 -13.05
C LYS A 137 -6.63 -7.02 -11.66
N SER A 138 -7.07 -6.09 -10.80
CA SER A 138 -6.50 -5.92 -9.46
C SER A 138 -6.82 -7.11 -8.53
N LEU A 139 -8.06 -7.60 -8.55
CA LEU A 139 -8.49 -8.75 -7.75
C LEU A 139 -7.85 -10.06 -8.23
N ASN A 140 -7.59 -10.20 -9.53
CA ASN A 140 -6.96 -11.39 -10.11
C ASN A 140 -5.48 -11.58 -9.68
N LEU A 141 -4.91 -10.66 -8.88
CA LEU A 141 -3.61 -10.81 -8.24
C LEU A 141 -3.66 -11.71 -6.99
N ALA A 142 -4.86 -11.91 -6.43
CA ALA A 142 -5.10 -12.83 -5.32
C ALA A 142 -5.21 -14.29 -5.83
N ASP A 143 -5.02 -15.24 -4.92
CA ASP A 143 -5.15 -16.67 -5.26
C ASP A 143 -6.63 -17.08 -5.33
N GLU A 144 -7.47 -16.49 -4.48
CA GLU A 144 -8.91 -16.71 -4.41
C GLU A 144 -9.64 -15.38 -4.17
N VAL A 145 -10.81 -15.20 -4.79
CA VAL A 145 -11.61 -13.97 -4.68
C VAL A 145 -13.06 -14.32 -4.36
N PHE A 146 -13.59 -13.71 -3.30
CA PHE A 146 -14.98 -13.78 -2.90
C PHE A 146 -15.60 -12.39 -2.99
N LEU A 147 -16.70 -12.28 -3.74
CA LEU A 147 -17.41 -11.03 -3.91
C LEU A 147 -18.66 -11.02 -3.04
N THR A 148 -18.85 -9.92 -2.33
CA THR A 148 -20.11 -9.64 -1.64
C THR A 148 -21.00 -8.74 -2.50
N SER A 149 -22.26 -8.57 -2.09
CA SER A 149 -23.16 -7.60 -2.72
C SER A 149 -22.57 -6.18 -2.68
N ILE A 150 -22.79 -5.42 -3.76
CA ILE A 150 -22.34 -4.02 -3.86
C ILE A 150 -22.97 -3.21 -2.71
N TYR A 151 -22.13 -2.50 -1.97
CA TYR A 151 -22.58 -1.55 -0.97
C TYR A 151 -23.07 -0.26 -1.66
N SER A 152 -24.39 -0.06 -1.63
CA SER A 152 -25.04 1.11 -2.21
C SER A 152 -24.84 2.35 -1.34
N SER A 153 -24.49 3.47 -1.96
CA SER A 153 -24.62 4.79 -1.34
C SER A 153 -26.11 5.15 -1.21
N PRO A 154 -26.53 5.95 -0.20
CA PRO A 154 -27.90 6.48 -0.13
C PRO A 154 -28.37 7.22 -1.39
N ARG A 155 -27.44 7.62 -2.27
CA ARG A 155 -27.72 8.31 -3.54
C ARG A 155 -27.95 7.35 -4.72
N GLU A 156 -27.74 6.05 -4.55
CA GLU A 156 -27.89 5.04 -5.61
C GLU A 156 -28.77 3.90 -5.11
N SER A 157 -30.05 3.90 -5.49
CA SER A 157 -31.01 2.86 -5.07
C SER A 157 -31.06 1.67 -6.02
N HIS A 158 -30.62 1.84 -7.28
CA HIS A 158 -30.64 0.79 -8.30
C HIS A 158 -29.45 1.00 -9.23
N GLY A 159 -28.72 -0.07 -9.59
CA GLY A 159 -27.55 -0.03 -10.48
C GLY A 159 -27.85 0.35 -11.95
N LYS A 160 -28.82 1.22 -12.18
CA LYS A 160 -29.00 1.92 -13.45
C LYS A 160 -28.19 3.21 -13.38
N VAL A 161 -27.08 3.22 -14.08
CA VAL A 161 -26.48 4.44 -14.62
C VAL A 161 -27.16 4.71 -15.95
#